data_AF-A0A060WKJ6-F1
#
_entry.id   AF-A0A060WKJ6-F1
#
_cell.length_a   1.000
_cell.length_b   1.000
_cell.length_c   1.000
_cell.angle_alpha   90.00
_cell.angle_beta   90.00
_cell.angle_gamma   90.00
#
_symmetry.space_group_name_H-M   'P 1'
#
loop_
_entity.id
_entity.type
_entity.pdbx_description
1 polymer ?
#
loop_
_entity_poly.entity_id
_entity_poly.type
_entity_poly.pdbx_seq_one_letter_code
_entity_poly.pdbx_strand_id
1 'polypeptide(L)'
;MELFGLNSTCRVWRKKKDEDNPKNTIPTVKHGGGNIILWGCFSANGTGRLHRIEGRMDGAMYREILANNLLPSVRALKMGRGSVRSISSGVA
;
A
#
# COMPACT_ATOMS: atom_id res chain seq x y z
N MET A 1 18.61 12.33 23.77
CA MET A 1 17.89 11.04 23.80
C MET A 1 17.00 10.99 22.57
N GLU A 2 17.52 10.51 21.44
CA GLU A 2 16.71 10.21 20.25
C GLU A 2 16.12 8.81 20.43
N LEU A 3 14.82 8.74 20.69
CA LEU A 3 14.10 7.51 21.06
C LEU A 3 13.75 6.63 19.83
N PHE A 4 13.90 7.16 18.62
CA PHE A 4 13.63 6.44 17.37
C PHE A 4 14.77 6.71 16.40
N GLY A 5 15.79 5.84 16.44
CA GLY A 5 16.88 5.86 15.46
C GLY A 5 16.32 5.75 14.04
N LEU A 6 17.04 6.34 13.08
CA LEU A 6 16.71 6.32 11.65
C LEU A 6 16.09 4.97 11.25
N ASN A 7 14.97 5.02 10.51
CA ASN A 7 14.32 3.90 9.83
C ASN A 7 15.21 3.28 8.73
N SER A 8 16.50 3.05 9.01
CA SER A 8 17.41 2.30 8.17
C SER A 8 17.17 0.82 8.41
N THR A 9 17.00 0.05 7.33
CA THR A 9 16.90 -1.41 7.36
C THR A 9 18.08 -1.99 8.16
N CYS A 10 17.82 -2.47 9.38
CA CYS A 10 18.86 -3.08 10.21
C CYS A 10 18.88 -4.60 9.96
N ARG A 11 20.05 -5.13 9.60
CA ARG A 11 20.24 -6.53 9.21
C ARG A 11 20.56 -7.36 10.46
N VAL A 12 19.62 -8.25 10.84
CA VAL A 12 19.76 -9.11 12.03
C VAL A 12 20.20 -10.52 11.60
N TRP A 13 21.20 -11.08 12.27
CA TRP A 13 21.62 -12.48 12.08
C TRP A 13 20.94 -13.36 13.13
N ARG A 14 20.31 -14.47 12.71
CA ARG A 14 19.52 -15.34 13.59
C ARG A 14 20.04 -16.78 13.58
N LYS A 15 20.06 -17.42 14.75
CA LYS A 15 20.21 -18.88 14.87
C LYS A 15 18.83 -19.54 14.78
N LYS A 16 18.77 -20.72 14.15
CA LYS A 16 17.54 -21.52 14.02
C LYS A 16 17.00 -21.84 15.41
N LYS A 17 15.71 -21.58 15.66
CA LYS A 17 14.96 -21.70 16.94
C LYS A 17 15.00 -20.51 17.92
N ASP A 18 15.81 -19.46 17.69
CA ASP A 18 15.82 -18.22 18.50
C ASP A 18 15.24 -17.01 17.74
N GLU A 19 14.38 -17.28 16.78
CA GLU A 19 13.87 -16.29 15.82
C GLU A 19 13.00 -15.22 16.48
N ASP A 20 12.24 -15.62 17.51
CA ASP A 20 11.30 -14.75 18.24
C ASP A 20 11.92 -14.09 19.48
N ASN A 21 13.24 -14.21 19.68
CA ASN A 21 13.90 -13.56 20.80
C ASN A 21 13.78 -12.01 20.65
N PRO A 22 13.38 -11.27 21.69
CA PRO A 22 13.29 -9.81 21.66
C PRO A 22 14.61 -9.11 21.28
N LYS A 23 15.77 -9.76 21.48
CA LYS A 23 17.07 -9.26 21.00
C LYS A 23 17.26 -9.36 19.48
N ASN A 24 16.45 -10.16 18.81
CA ASN A 24 16.50 -10.47 17.38
C ASN A 24 15.32 -9.86 16.58
N THR A 25 14.49 -9.07 17.26
CA THR A 25 13.35 -8.34 16.68
C THR A 25 13.59 -6.84 16.87
N ILE A 26 13.41 -6.10 15.77
CA ILE A 26 13.43 -4.64 15.80
C ILE A 26 11.99 -4.20 16.09
N PRO A 27 11.72 -3.46 17.18
CA PRO A 27 10.39 -2.95 17.44
C PRO A 27 10.00 -2.00 16.31
N THR A 28 9.02 -2.39 15.51
CA THR A 28 8.45 -1.52 14.47
C THR A 28 7.38 -0.66 15.12
N VAL A 29 7.68 0.61 15.30
CA VAL A 29 6.73 1.57 15.85
C VAL A 29 5.92 2.13 14.68
N LYS A 30 4.60 1.87 14.67
CA LYS A 30 3.69 2.67 13.85
C LYS A 30 3.67 4.07 14.44
N HIS A 31 4.47 4.97 13.88
CA HIS A 31 4.45 6.38 14.28
C HIS A 31 3.04 6.92 14.06
N GLY A 32 2.43 7.52 15.09
CA GLY A 32 1.06 8.04 15.09
C GLY A 32 0.82 9.26 14.18
N GLY A 33 1.64 9.45 13.14
CA GLY A 33 1.58 10.56 12.19
C GLY A 33 0.45 10.46 11.15
N GLY A 34 -0.52 9.57 11.38
CA GLY A 34 -1.62 9.29 10.45
C GLY A 34 -1.26 8.31 9.34
N ASN A 35 -2.28 7.72 8.73
CA ASN A 35 -2.15 6.84 7.58
C ASN A 35 -2.70 7.53 6.31
N ILE A 36 -2.04 7.32 5.17
CA ILE A 36 -2.55 7.72 3.86
C ILE A 36 -3.03 6.47 3.15
N ILE A 37 -4.29 6.44 2.76
CA ILE A 37 -4.87 5.36 1.97
C ILE A 37 -4.94 5.82 0.52
N LEU A 38 -4.45 4.98 -0.40
CA LEU A 38 -4.43 5.26 -1.83
C LEU A 38 -5.14 4.14 -2.57
N TRP A 39 -6.00 4.50 -3.49
CA TRP A 39 -6.47 3.62 -4.56
C TRP A 39 -5.64 3.88 -5.81
N GLY A 40 -5.19 2.84 -6.48
CA GLY A 40 -4.52 2.98 -7.76
C GLY A 40 -4.75 1.78 -8.66
N CYS A 41 -4.55 1.97 -9.95
CA CYS A 41 -4.56 0.89 -10.93
C CYS A 41 -3.26 0.89 -11.74
N PHE A 42 -2.82 -0.28 -12.19
CA PHE A 42 -1.63 -0.42 -13.03
C PHE A 42 -1.81 -1.57 -14.02
N SER A 43 -1.02 -1.56 -15.08
CA SER A 43 -0.97 -2.59 -16.13
C SER A 43 0.46 -2.78 -16.63
N ALA A 44 0.68 -3.73 -17.53
CA ALA A 44 1.97 -3.89 -18.21
C ALA A 44 2.40 -2.63 -18.99
N ASN A 45 1.43 -1.78 -19.39
CA ASN A 45 1.68 -0.53 -20.10
C ASN A 45 2.02 0.63 -19.16
N GLY A 46 2.03 0.42 -17.85
CA GLY A 46 2.37 1.43 -16.85
C GLY A 46 1.31 1.62 -15.77
N THR A 47 1.44 2.71 -15.01
CA THR A 47 0.55 3.09 -13.92
C THR A 47 -0.61 3.94 -14.42
N GLY A 48 -1.82 3.62 -13.98
CA GLY A 48 -3.02 4.42 -14.19
C GLY A 48 -3.22 5.43 -13.06
N ARG A 49 -4.45 5.92 -12.88
CA ARG A 49 -4.73 6.97 -11.88
C ARG A 49 -4.49 6.46 -10.47
N LEU A 50 -3.94 7.35 -9.64
CA LEU A 50 -3.81 7.19 -8.19
C LEU A 50 -4.76 8.20 -7.53
N HIS A 51 -5.54 7.74 -6.57
CA HIS A 51 -6.54 8.52 -5.86
C HIS A 51 -6.34 8.37 -4.35
N ARG A 52 -6.17 9.50 -3.65
CA ARG A 52 -6.08 9.51 -2.20
C ARG A 52 -7.48 9.39 -1.60
N ILE A 53 -7.63 8.45 -0.67
CA ILE A 53 -8.86 8.26 0.07
C ILE A 53 -8.72 8.97 1.41
N GLU A 54 -9.71 9.81 1.71
CA GLU A 54 -9.80 10.49 2.99
C GLU A 54 -10.67 9.67 3.95
N GLY A 55 -10.14 9.39 5.14
CA GLY A 55 -10.83 8.58 6.13
C GLY A 55 -10.89 7.09 5.79
N ARG A 56 -11.88 6.40 6.37
CA ARG A 56 -12.07 4.96 6.20
C ARG A 56 -12.85 4.69 4.92
N MET A 57 -12.26 3.91 4.01
CA MET A 57 -12.95 3.46 2.81
C MET A 57 -14.19 2.62 3.16
N ASP A 58 -15.34 3.00 2.62
CA ASP A 58 -16.55 2.18 2.60
C ASP A 58 -16.84 1.63 1.19
N GLY A 59 -17.87 0.79 1.08
CA GLY A 59 -18.26 0.17 -0.19
C GLY A 59 -18.83 1.15 -1.21
N ALA A 60 -19.47 2.24 -0.78
CA ALA A 60 -20.03 3.24 -1.68
C ALA A 60 -18.93 4.11 -2.29
N MET A 61 -18.00 4.59 -1.45
CA MET A 61 -16.79 5.29 -1.86
C MET A 61 -15.96 4.45 -2.84
N TYR A 62 -15.80 3.15 -2.57
CA TYR A 62 -15.07 2.27 -3.49
C TYR A 62 -15.74 2.20 -4.86
N ARG A 63 -17.07 2.06 -4.92
CA ARG A 63 -17.83 2.05 -6.18
C ARG A 63 -17.72 3.37 -6.94
N GLU A 64 -17.76 4.50 -6.23
CA GLU A 64 -17.60 5.83 -6.81
C GLU A 64 -16.19 6.01 -7.40
N ILE A 65 -15.15 5.66 -6.65
CA ILE A 65 -13.77 5.74 -7.12
C ILE A 65 -13.57 4.88 -8.36
N LEU A 66 -14.14 3.66 -8.38
CA LEU A 66 -14.13 2.79 -9.56
C LEU A 66 -14.85 3.43 -10.74
N ALA A 67 -16.07 3.93 -10.57
CA ALA A 67 -16.84 4.56 -11.64
C ALA A 67 -16.09 5.76 -12.26
N ASN A 68 -15.46 6.57 -11.41
CA ASN A 68 -14.81 7.81 -11.81
C ASN A 68 -13.39 7.60 -12.38
N ASN A 69 -12.66 6.57 -11.93
CA ASN A 69 -11.25 6.42 -12.26
C ASN A 69 -10.91 5.23 -13.14
N LEU A 70 -11.76 4.19 -13.21
CA LEU A 70 -11.46 2.98 -13.95
C LEU A 70 -11.39 3.21 -15.46
N LEU A 71 -12.46 3.75 -16.07
CA LEU A 71 -12.51 3.96 -17.52
C LEU A 71 -11.44 4.95 -18.02
N PRO A 72 -11.20 6.10 -17.36
CA PRO A 72 -10.10 6.96 -17.74
C PRO A 72 -8.74 6.26 -17.67
N SER A 73 -8.52 5.42 -16.65
CA SER A 73 -7.25 4.71 -16.50
C SER A 73 -7.06 3.62 -17.55
N VAL A 74 -8.12 2.88 -17.89
CA VAL A 74 -8.10 1.89 -18.98
C VAL A 74 -7.73 2.54 -20.31
N ARG A 75 -8.29 3.73 -20.59
CA ARG A 75 -7.95 4.52 -21.79
C ARG A 75 -6.51 5.02 -21.76
N ALA A 76 -6.07 5.60 -20.64
CA ALA A 76 -4.70 6.08 -20.48
C ALA A 76 -3.67 4.96 -20.68
N LEU A 77 -3.98 3.77 -20.18
CA LEU A 77 -3.14 2.58 -20.28
C LEU A 77 -3.29 1.84 -21.62
N LYS A 78 -4.13 2.34 -22.55
CA LYS A 78 -4.41 1.72 -23.85
C LYS A 78 -4.71 0.22 -23.73
N MET A 79 -5.43 -0.18 -22.68
CA MET A 79 -5.72 -1.60 -22.43
C MET A 79 -6.79 -2.12 -23.40
N GLY A 80 -6.57 -3.32 -23.94
CA GLY A 80 -7.55 -4.05 -24.74
C GLY A 80 -8.77 -4.49 -23.91
N ARG A 81 -9.86 -4.87 -24.59
CA ARG A 81 -11.07 -5.39 -23.94
C ARG A 81 -10.72 -6.69 -23.19
N GLY A 82 -10.83 -6.71 -21.86
CA GLY A 82 -10.74 -7.95 -21.04
C GLY A 82 -9.74 -7.98 -19.87
N SER A 83 -8.93 -6.95 -19.63
CA SER A 83 -7.79 -7.03 -18.67
C SER A 83 -7.89 -6.12 -17.45
N VAL A 84 -8.95 -6.25 -16.63
CA VAL A 84 -9.08 -5.49 -15.37
C VAL A 84 -8.99 -6.44 -14.17
N ARG A 85 -7.94 -6.32 -13.36
CA ARG A 85 -7.82 -6.95 -12.03
C ARG A 85 -7.61 -5.86 -10.99
N SER A 86 -8.56 -5.69 -10.07
CA SER A 86 -8.40 -4.81 -8.91
C SER A 86 -7.67 -5.54 -7.80
N ILE A 87 -6.59 -4.96 -7.28
CA ILE A 87 -5.89 -5.44 -6.08
C ILE A 87 -6.12 -4.36 -5.02
N SER A 88 -6.90 -4.66 -3.97
CA SER A 88 -7.01 -3.78 -2.81
C SER A 88 -5.86 -4.11 -1.86
N SER A 89 -4.84 -3.25 -1.79
CA SER A 89 -3.85 -3.33 -0.71
C SER A 89 -4.26 -2.32 0.37
N GLY A 90 -4.59 -2.82 1.56
CA GLY A 90 -4.71 -1.98 2.75
C GLY A 90 -3.31 -1.71 3.28
N VAL A 91 -2.83 -0.47 3.13
CA VAL A 91 -1.70 0.01 3.94
C VAL A 91 -2.26 0.38 5.32
N ALA A 92 -2.00 -0.49 6.29
CA ALA A 92 -2.36 -0.32 7.69
C ALA A 92 -1.16 0.16 8.51
#